data_AF-A0A7K6QD15-F1
#
_entry.id   AF-A0A7K6QD15-F1
#
_cell.length_a   1.000
_cell.length_b   1.000
_cell.length_c   1.000
_cell.angle_alpha   90.00
_cell.angle_beta   90.00
_cell.angle_gamma   90.00
#
_symmetry.space_group_name_H-M   'P 1'
#
loop_
_entity.id
_entity.type
_entity.pdbx_description
1 polymer ?
#
loop_
_entity_poly.entity_id
_entity_poly.type
_entity_poly.pdbx_seq_one_letter_code
_entity_poly.pdbx_strand_id
1 'polypeptide(L)'
;VSILLHQVLIFSWNGTVSLMNTDTSQTIYCFCTPPSHAVAPPWQPVFTVDSVNCCLLLRGDEQQQQQQAADELAQSNTTHSTIFLFDFNSYPLKEAFPKEPDLPLKSLEELPWIERCNIFLRDRFHPLRERQQVLLEIEEPEYWNSLLAQAAAMDKEREKVKGQKKQ
;
A
#
# COMPACT_ATOMS: atom_id res chain seq x y z
N VAL A 1 14.05 4.92 -31.85
CA VAL A 1 14.61 6.10 -31.15
C VAL A 1 13.45 6.90 -30.57
N SER A 2 13.24 7.19 -29.29
CA SER A 2 13.70 6.69 -27.99
C SER A 2 12.71 7.32 -26.99
N ILE A 3 11.72 6.57 -26.48
CA ILE A 3 10.63 7.15 -25.66
C ILE A 3 11.00 7.28 -24.16
N LEU A 4 12.17 6.78 -23.75
CA LEU A 4 12.64 6.79 -22.36
C LEU A 4 13.94 7.58 -22.14
N LEU A 5 14.29 8.55 -23.00
CA LEU A 5 15.57 9.30 -22.83
C LEU A 5 15.68 10.08 -21.52
N HIS A 6 14.54 10.43 -20.92
CA HIS A 6 14.48 11.19 -19.67
C HIS A 6 13.62 10.47 -18.62
N GLN A 7 13.59 9.14 -18.66
CA GLN A 7 12.83 8.33 -17.70
C GLN A 7 13.68 7.19 -17.17
N VAL A 8 13.67 7.01 -15.84
CA VAL A 8 14.45 5.98 -15.16
C VAL A 8 13.56 5.11 -14.29
N LEU A 9 13.82 3.80 -14.29
CA LEU A 9 13.21 2.86 -13.37
C LEU A 9 14.03 2.81 -12.08
N ILE A 10 13.36 2.96 -10.95
CA ILE A 10 13.96 2.94 -9.62
C ILE A 10 13.45 1.70 -8.89
N PHE A 11 14.36 0.82 -8.48
CA PHE A 11 14.08 -0.35 -7.68
C PHE A 11 14.45 -0.07 -6.22
N SER A 12 13.47 -0.13 -5.34
CA SER A 12 13.65 0.14 -3.92
C SER A 12 13.79 -1.15 -3.12
N TRP A 13 14.46 -1.09 -1.97
CA TRP A 13 14.70 -2.25 -1.09
C TRP A 13 13.43 -2.87 -0.52
N ASN A 14 12.34 -2.12 -0.48
CA ASN A 14 11.01 -2.61 -0.10
C ASN A 14 10.28 -3.36 -1.25
N GLY A 15 10.95 -3.61 -2.37
CA GLY A 15 10.38 -4.28 -3.55
C GLY A 15 9.51 -3.38 -4.43
N THR A 16 9.39 -2.09 -4.11
CA THR A 16 8.67 -1.13 -4.94
C THR A 16 9.49 -0.76 -6.17
N VAL A 17 8.82 -0.67 -7.32
CA VAL A 17 9.42 -0.21 -8.58
C VAL A 17 8.70 1.05 -9.04
N SER A 18 9.43 2.11 -9.35
CA SER A 18 8.83 3.36 -9.83
C SER A 18 9.48 3.86 -11.12
N LEU A 19 8.70 4.56 -11.96
CA LEU A 19 9.20 5.27 -13.13
C LEU A 19 9.28 6.75 -12.81
N MET A 20 10.47 7.33 -12.90
CA MET A 20 10.73 8.73 -12.59
C MET A 20 11.15 9.49 -13.85
N ASN A 21 10.59 10.68 -14.03
CA ASN A 21 11.05 11.63 -15.04
C ASN A 21 12.30 12.33 -14.53
N THR A 22 13.41 12.27 -15.28
CA THR A 22 14.67 12.89 -14.90
C THR A 22 14.67 14.41 -15.06
N ASP A 23 13.84 14.94 -15.96
CA ASP A 23 13.75 16.39 -16.20
C ASP A 23 13.00 17.10 -15.08
N THR A 24 11.90 16.51 -14.60
CA THR A 24 11.09 17.08 -13.51
C THR A 24 11.45 16.54 -12.13
N SER A 25 12.26 15.48 -12.07
CA SER A 25 12.55 14.74 -10.84
C SER A 25 11.30 14.21 -10.12
N GLN A 26 10.22 13.96 -10.85
CA GLN A 26 8.95 13.47 -10.30
C GLN A 26 8.70 12.02 -10.70
N THR A 27 8.11 11.25 -9.78
CA THR A 27 7.65 9.88 -10.05
C THR A 27 6.35 9.94 -10.86
N ILE A 28 6.37 9.33 -12.05
CA ILE A 28 5.21 9.26 -12.96
C ILE A 28 4.37 8.02 -12.64
N TYR A 29 5.00 6.87 -12.41
CA TYR A 29 4.33 5.60 -12.12
C TYR A 29 4.96 4.87 -10.93
N CYS A 30 4.12 4.16 -10.19
CA CYS A 30 4.52 3.22 -9.15
C CYS A 30 3.92 1.85 -9.48
N PHE A 31 4.77 0.83 -9.59
CA PHE A 31 4.41 -0.54 -9.92
C PHE A 31 4.55 -1.41 -8.68
N CYS A 32 3.47 -2.09 -8.33
CA CYS A 32 3.40 -2.97 -7.18
C CYS A 32 3.06 -4.40 -7.63
N THR A 33 3.81 -5.38 -7.15
CA THR A 33 3.43 -6.79 -7.26
C THR A 33 2.36 -7.13 -6.20
N PRO A 34 1.54 -8.17 -6.43
CA PRO A 34 0.62 -8.67 -5.41
C PRO A 34 1.37 -9.07 -4.12
N PRO A 35 0.73 -9.04 -2.94
CA PRO A 35 1.39 -9.36 -1.66
C PRO A 35 1.98 -10.77 -1.55
N SER A 36 1.57 -11.70 -2.42
CA SER A 36 2.16 -13.04 -2.51
C SER A 36 3.47 -13.09 -3.30
N HIS A 37 3.86 -12.00 -3.96
CA HIS A 37 5.04 -11.93 -4.82
C HIS A 37 5.91 -10.73 -4.48
N ALA A 38 7.23 -10.92 -4.57
CA ALA A 38 8.19 -9.84 -4.45
C ALA A 38 9.05 -9.75 -5.69
N VAL A 39 9.40 -8.52 -6.04
CA VAL A 39 10.41 -8.26 -7.07
C VAL A 39 11.76 -8.72 -6.55
N ALA A 40 12.60 -9.23 -7.45
CA ALA A 40 13.98 -9.57 -7.14
C ALA A 40 14.71 -8.35 -6.52
N PRO A 41 15.77 -8.58 -5.74
CA PRO A 41 16.47 -7.49 -5.07
C PRO A 41 16.95 -6.40 -6.03
N PRO A 42 17.06 -5.13 -5.59
CA PRO A 42 17.42 -4.00 -6.46
C PRO A 42 18.74 -4.15 -7.23
N TRP A 43 19.67 -5.00 -6.78
CA TRP A 43 20.94 -5.28 -7.47
C TRP A 43 20.85 -6.38 -8.53
N GLN A 44 19.72 -7.09 -8.61
CA GLN A 44 19.47 -8.12 -9.63
C GLN A 44 18.00 -8.14 -10.09
N PRO A 45 17.43 -7.00 -10.53
CA PRO A 45 16.06 -6.97 -11.03
C PRO A 45 15.97 -7.66 -12.40
N VAL A 46 14.89 -8.38 -12.63
CA VAL A 46 14.60 -8.99 -13.94
C VAL A 46 13.38 -8.28 -14.51
N PHE A 47 13.64 -7.41 -15.49
CA PHE A 47 12.62 -6.59 -16.13
C PHE A 47 12.96 -6.33 -17.60
N THR A 48 11.95 -5.98 -18.39
CA THR A 48 12.15 -5.40 -19.72
C THR A 48 11.08 -4.36 -19.98
N VAL A 49 11.42 -3.34 -20.76
CA VAL A 49 10.49 -2.29 -21.15
C VAL A 49 10.31 -2.34 -22.65
N ASP A 50 9.07 -2.49 -23.09
CA ASP A 50 8.72 -2.41 -24.50
C ASP A 50 8.29 -0.99 -24.84
N SER A 51 9.12 -0.29 -25.62
CA SER A 51 8.83 1.07 -26.07
C SER A 51 7.76 1.14 -27.17
N VAL A 52 7.50 0.04 -27.88
CA VAL A 52 6.50 0.00 -28.96
C VAL A 52 5.11 -0.14 -28.37
N ASN A 53 4.94 -1.05 -27.43
CA ASN A 53 3.67 -1.28 -26.73
C ASN A 53 3.51 -0.43 -25.47
N CYS A 54 4.52 0.39 -25.13
CA CYS A 54 4.55 1.22 -23.91
C CYS A 54 4.21 0.41 -22.65
N CYS A 55 4.91 -0.71 -22.42
CA CYS A 55 4.65 -1.56 -21.26
C CYS A 55 5.93 -1.99 -20.55
N LEU A 56 5.79 -2.25 -19.24
CA LEU A 56 6.82 -2.83 -18.39
C LEU A 56 6.47 -4.28 -18.08
N LEU A 57 7.41 -5.18 -18.34
CA LEU A 57 7.36 -6.56 -17.90
C LEU A 57 8.29 -6.72 -16.71
N LEU A 58 7.76 -7.21 -15.60
CA LEU A 58 8.47 -7.32 -14.33
C LEU A 58 8.32 -8.73 -13.76
N ARG A 59 9.42 -9.39 -13.45
CA ARG A 59 9.39 -10.67 -12.73
C ARG A 59 9.11 -10.41 -11.25
N GLY A 60 8.13 -11.11 -10.70
CA GLY A 60 7.98 -11.29 -9.27
C GLY A 60 8.11 -12.76 -8.90
N ASP A 61 8.87 -13.03 -7.85
CA ASP A 61 9.05 -14.35 -7.28
C ASP A 61 8.03 -14.54 -6.17
N GLU A 62 7.42 -15.73 -6.10
CA GLU A 62 6.47 -16.07 -5.05
C GLU A 62 7.18 -16.00 -3.69
N GLN A 63 6.66 -15.16 -2.81
CA GLN A 63 7.06 -15.18 -1.42
C GLN A 63 6.47 -16.44 -0.81
N GLN A 64 7.33 -17.32 -0.30
CA GLN A 64 6.91 -18.35 0.65
C GLN A 64 6.37 -17.60 1.88
N GLN A 65 5.08 -17.26 1.84
CA GLN A 65 4.37 -16.84 3.02
C GLN A 65 4.58 -17.92 4.07
N GLN A 66 4.71 -17.47 5.33
CA GLN A 66 4.95 -18.24 6.55
C GLN A 66 3.87 -19.30 6.82
N GLN A 67 3.66 -20.21 5.88
CA GLN A 67 2.84 -21.38 5.99
C GLN A 67 3.82 -22.55 6.12
N GLN A 68 3.75 -23.15 7.30
CA GLN A 68 4.33 -24.43 7.70
C GLN A 68 5.69 -24.33 8.39
N ALA A 69 5.58 -24.01 9.68
CA ALA A 69 6.33 -24.75 10.67
C ALA A 69 6.18 -26.25 10.40
N ALA A 70 7.32 -26.96 10.40
CA ALA A 70 7.43 -28.41 10.54
C ALA A 70 6.58 -29.24 9.57
N ASP A 71 7.08 -29.47 8.36
CA ASP A 71 7.27 -30.87 7.98
C ASP A 71 8.39 -31.04 6.96
N GLU A 72 9.12 -32.12 7.16
CA GLU A 72 10.37 -32.44 6.50
C GLU A 72 10.16 -32.88 5.05
N LEU A 73 11.23 -32.66 4.28
CA LEU A 73 11.70 -33.56 3.22
C LEU A 73 11.03 -33.44 1.83
N ALA A 74 11.80 -32.78 0.96
CA ALA A 74 11.93 -33.06 -0.46
C ALA A 74 10.70 -32.77 -1.34
N GLN A 75 10.70 -31.57 -1.93
CA GLN A 75 10.33 -31.39 -3.34
C GLN A 75 10.86 -30.04 -3.84
N SER A 76 11.84 -30.12 -4.75
CA SER A 76 12.36 -29.08 -5.65
C SER A 76 12.28 -27.63 -5.18
N ASN A 77 13.46 -27.02 -4.93
CA ASN A 77 13.66 -25.57 -4.75
C ASN A 77 13.37 -24.77 -6.04
N THR A 78 12.22 -24.98 -6.66
CA THR A 78 11.74 -24.17 -7.78
C THR A 78 11.00 -22.99 -7.21
N THR A 79 11.72 -21.88 -7.01
CA THR A 79 11.08 -20.59 -6.78
C THR A 79 10.11 -20.34 -7.95
N HIS A 80 8.81 -20.38 -7.68
CA HIS A 80 7.82 -20.07 -8.70
C HIS A 80 7.91 -18.57 -9.02
N SER A 81 8.11 -18.26 -10.30
CA SER A 81 8.26 -16.89 -10.77
C SER A 81 7.15 -16.55 -11.75
N THR A 82 6.54 -15.40 -11.54
CA THR A 82 5.45 -14.87 -12.36
C THR A 82 5.93 -13.59 -13.03
N ILE A 83 5.57 -13.40 -14.31
CA ILE A 83 5.84 -12.14 -15.02
C ILE A 83 4.57 -11.29 -14.97
N PHE A 84 4.70 -10.09 -14.42
CA PHE A 84 3.66 -9.07 -14.36
C PHE A 84 3.83 -8.11 -15.53
N LEU A 85 2.74 -7.82 -16.22
CA LEU A 85 2.67 -6.86 -17.32
C LEU A 85 1.96 -5.59 -16.85
N PHE A 86 2.63 -4.46 -16.98
CA PHE A 86 2.09 -3.13 -16.68
C PHE A 86 2.05 -2.32 -17.97
N ASP A 87 0.84 -2.04 -18.47
CA ASP A 87 0.63 -1.20 -19.65
C ASP A 87 0.51 0.27 -19.24
N PHE A 88 1.37 1.14 -19.76
CA PHE A 88 1.36 2.56 -19.44
C PHE A 88 0.14 3.29 -20.02
N ASN A 89 -0.52 2.73 -21.03
CA ASN A 89 -1.72 3.32 -21.63
C ASN A 89 -3.00 2.97 -20.86
N SER A 90 -2.96 1.90 -20.05
CA SER A 90 -4.13 1.39 -19.34
C SER A 90 -4.56 2.27 -18.15
N TYR A 91 -3.66 3.10 -17.64
CA TYR A 91 -3.95 4.07 -16.60
C TYR A 91 -3.91 5.48 -17.18
N PRO A 92 -5.07 6.16 -17.37
CA PRO A 92 -5.06 7.58 -17.59
C PRO A 92 -4.36 8.22 -16.39
N LEU A 93 -3.34 9.02 -16.65
CA LEU A 93 -2.60 9.82 -15.66
C LEU A 93 -3.53 10.90 -15.04
N LYS A 94 -4.67 10.50 -14.48
CA LYS A 94 -5.64 11.35 -13.83
C LYS A 94 -5.39 11.28 -12.35
N GLU A 95 -4.73 12.32 -11.82
CA GLU A 95 -5.02 12.91 -10.50
C GLU A 95 -4.98 11.96 -9.28
N ALA A 96 -4.41 10.76 -9.41
CA ALA A 96 -4.40 9.74 -8.36
C ALA A 96 -3.37 10.03 -7.25
N PHE A 97 -2.44 10.94 -7.51
CA PHE A 97 -1.67 11.58 -6.47
C PHE A 97 -2.32 12.93 -6.22
N PRO A 98 -2.77 13.25 -4.99
CA PRO A 98 -3.07 14.64 -4.67
C PRO A 98 -1.85 15.44 -5.10
N LYS A 99 -2.07 16.43 -5.97
CA LYS A 99 -1.03 17.38 -6.36
C LYS A 99 -0.33 17.76 -5.07
N GLU A 100 0.98 17.52 -4.96
CA GLU A 100 1.72 18.04 -3.81
C GLU A 100 1.29 19.50 -3.69
N PRO A 101 0.72 19.92 -2.55
CA PRO A 101 0.30 21.29 -2.42
C PRO A 101 1.49 22.14 -2.84
N ASP A 102 1.27 23.15 -3.69
CA ASP A 102 2.28 24.08 -4.18
C ASP A 102 2.83 24.87 -2.97
N LEU A 103 3.52 24.17 -2.07
CA LEU A 103 4.19 24.69 -0.91
C LEU A 103 5.49 25.27 -1.45
N PRO A 104 5.77 26.56 -1.20
CA PRO A 104 7.05 27.11 -1.57
C PRO A 104 8.12 26.33 -0.80
N LEU A 105 8.78 25.38 -1.47
CA LEU A 105 9.85 24.53 -0.90
C LEU A 105 10.92 25.38 -0.19
N LYS A 106 11.08 26.62 -0.65
CA LYS A 106 11.99 27.64 -0.11
C LYS A 106 11.62 28.15 1.28
N SER A 107 10.34 28.19 1.67
CA SER A 107 9.94 28.73 2.98
C SER A 107 10.09 27.72 4.12
N LEU A 108 10.10 26.42 3.81
CA LEU A 108 10.12 25.38 4.85
C LEU A 108 11.53 25.13 5.41
N GLU A 109 12.57 25.22 4.56
CA GLU A 109 13.98 25.07 4.99
C GLU A 109 14.44 26.21 5.90
N GLU A 110 13.88 27.41 5.74
CA GLU A 110 14.18 28.59 6.56
C GLU A 110 13.53 28.55 7.96
N LEU A 111 12.61 27.62 8.21
CA LEU A 111 11.92 27.50 9.48
C LEU A 111 12.72 26.70 10.53
N PRO A 112 12.64 27.10 11.81
CA PRO A 112 13.11 26.28 12.91
C PRO A 112 12.53 24.86 12.83
N TRP A 113 13.35 23.86 13.17
CA TRP A 113 12.98 22.44 13.02
C TRP A 113 11.67 22.07 13.75
N ILE A 114 11.36 22.74 14.87
CA ILE A 114 10.12 22.54 15.64
C ILE A 114 8.89 22.87 14.77
N GLU A 115 8.98 23.94 13.97
CA GLU A 115 7.87 24.45 13.18
C GLU A 115 7.65 23.57 11.95
N ARG A 116 8.74 23.04 11.38
CA ARG A 116 8.68 22.01 10.34
C ARG A 116 7.99 20.74 10.84
N CYS A 117 8.33 20.27 12.04
CA CYS A 117 7.66 19.12 12.65
C CYS A 117 6.17 19.40 12.90
N ASN A 118 5.83 20.60 13.39
CA ASN A 118 4.44 20.99 13.63
C ASN A 118 3.62 21.01 12.34
N ILE A 119 4.15 21.54 11.24
CA ILE A 119 3.49 21.54 9.93
C ILE A 119 3.30 20.11 9.43
N PHE A 120 4.36 19.30 9.46
CA PHE A 120 4.30 17.89 9.03
C PHE A 120 3.26 17.08 9.81
N LEU A 121 3.20 17.26 11.13
CA LEU A 121 2.21 16.60 11.96
C LEU A 121 0.80 17.13 11.61
N ARG A 122 0.62 18.44 11.48
CA ARG A 122 -0.68 19.03 11.12
C ARG A 122 -1.22 18.50 9.80
N ASP A 123 -0.39 18.46 8.75
CA ASP A 123 -0.80 17.98 7.42
C ASP A 123 -1.17 16.49 7.42
N ARG A 124 -0.51 15.68 8.26
CA ARG A 124 -0.87 14.26 8.42
C ARG A 124 -2.13 14.04 9.25
N PHE A 125 -2.41 14.91 10.23
CA PHE A 125 -3.57 14.78 11.11
C PHE A 125 -4.82 15.51 10.60
N HIS A 126 -4.69 16.45 9.64
CA HIS A 126 -5.83 17.16 9.06
C HIS A 126 -6.82 16.22 8.34
N PRO A 127 -6.40 15.28 7.47
CA PRO A 127 -7.30 14.35 6.81
C PRO A 127 -7.93 13.34 7.78
N LEU A 128 -7.24 13.06 8.90
CA LEU A 128 -7.74 12.17 9.95
C LEU A 128 -8.86 12.84 10.76
N ARG A 129 -8.77 14.15 11.00
CA ARG A 129 -9.82 14.91 11.67
C ARG A 129 -11.07 15.04 10.79
N GLU A 130 -10.90 15.34 9.50
CA GLU A 130 -12.02 15.38 8.55
C GLU A 130 -12.67 14.01 8.39
N ARG A 131 -11.88 12.93 8.29
CA ARG A 131 -12.41 11.56 8.28
C ARG A 131 -13.11 11.19 9.59
N GLN A 132 -12.58 11.57 10.75
CA GLN A 132 -13.26 11.36 12.03
C GLN A 132 -14.58 12.13 12.10
N GLN A 133 -14.62 13.35 11.58
CA GLN A 133 -15.82 14.17 11.59
C GLN A 133 -16.89 13.60 10.67
N VAL A 134 -16.50 13.12 9.48
CA VAL A 134 -17.38 12.36 8.58
C VAL A 134 -17.82 11.03 9.21
N LEU A 135 -16.94 10.32 9.93
CA LEU A 135 -17.31 9.08 10.63
C LEU A 135 -18.30 9.34 11.77
N LEU A 136 -18.12 10.44 12.51
CA LEU A 136 -19.02 10.87 13.60
C LEU A 136 -20.35 11.42 13.08
N GLU A 137 -20.38 12.00 11.88
CA GLU A 137 -21.61 12.40 11.18
C GLU A 137 -22.34 11.19 10.55
N ILE A 138 -21.62 10.11 10.24
CA ILE A 138 -22.16 8.86 9.67
C ILE A 138 -22.56 7.84 10.77
N GLU A 139 -21.95 7.89 11.96
CA GLU A 139 -22.33 7.04 13.09
C GLU A 139 -23.56 7.58 13.82
N GLU A 140 -24.72 7.10 13.40
CA GLU A 140 -25.90 6.93 14.26
C GLU A 140 -25.46 6.14 15.53
N PRO A 141 -25.38 6.78 16.72
CA PRO A 141 -24.94 6.14 17.97
C PRO A 141 -25.83 4.94 18.37
N GLU A 142 -27.02 4.84 17.77
CA GLU A 142 -28.02 3.82 18.04
C GLU A 142 -27.59 2.43 17.53
N TYR A 143 -26.81 2.34 16.45
CA TYR A 143 -26.38 1.05 15.89
C TYR A 143 -25.36 0.35 16.79
N TRP A 144 -24.36 1.09 17.27
CA TRP A 144 -23.36 0.56 18.20
C TRP A 144 -23.97 0.14 19.54
N ASN A 145 -24.89 0.95 20.08
CA ASN A 145 -25.61 0.62 21.30
C ASN A 145 -26.50 -0.62 21.14
N SER A 146 -27.13 -0.79 19.98
CA SER A 146 -27.91 -1.99 19.66
C SER A 146 -27.05 -3.24 19.59
N LEU A 147 -25.87 -3.16 18.95
CA LEU A 147 -24.92 -4.28 18.87
C LEU A 147 -24.43 -4.70 20.26
N LEU A 148 -24.07 -3.72 21.11
CA LEU A 148 -23.64 -3.95 22.49
C LEU A 148 -24.74 -4.60 23.34
N ALA A 149 -25.99 -4.14 23.21
CA ALA A 149 -27.14 -4.74 23.89
C ALA A 149 -27.37 -6.20 23.47
N GLN A 150 -27.20 -6.49 22.18
CA GLN A 150 -27.39 -7.84 21.63
C GLN A 150 -26.28 -8.80 22.09
N ALA A 151 -25.02 -8.33 22.13
CA ALA A 151 -23.91 -9.10 22.68
C ALA A 151 -24.14 -9.44 24.16
N ALA A 152 -24.54 -8.45 24.97
CA ALA A 152 -24.84 -8.66 26.39
C ALA A 152 -26.03 -9.62 26.62
N ALA A 153 -27.03 -9.61 25.75
CA ALA A 153 -28.13 -10.57 25.80
C ALA A 153 -27.66 -12.00 25.51
N MET A 154 -26.81 -12.19 24.48
CA MET A 154 -26.26 -13.50 24.16
C MET A 154 -25.38 -14.08 25.28
N ASP A 155 -24.59 -13.24 25.95
CA ASP A 155 -23.76 -13.68 27.08
C ASP A 155 -24.61 -14.13 28.27
N LYS A 156 -25.69 -13.41 28.57
CA LYS A 156 -26.65 -13.81 29.61
C LYS A 156 -27.32 -15.15 29.30
N GLU A 157 -27.70 -15.39 28.04
CA GLU A 157 -28.27 -16.68 27.63
C GLU A 157 -27.25 -17.82 27.72
N ARG A 158 -25.98 -17.58 27.35
CA ARG A 158 -24.90 -18.57 27.50
C ARG A 158 -24.67 -18.98 28.96
N GLU A 159 -24.75 -18.04 29.89
CA GLU A 159 -24.59 -18.34 31.32
C GLU A 159 -25.79 -19.10 31.91
N LYS A 160 -27.03 -18.81 31.45
CA LYS A 160 -28.22 -19.59 31.83
C LYS A 160 -28.15 -21.04 31.33
N VAL A 161 -27.68 -21.26 30.09
CA VAL A 161 -27.52 -22.60 29.52
C VAL A 161 -26.44 -23.41 30.25
N LYS A 162 -25.38 -22.77 30.75
CA LYS A 162 -24.37 -23.43 31.60
C LYS A 162 -24.89 -23.76 33.00
N GLY A 163 -25.78 -22.94 33.56
CA GLY A 163 -26.42 -23.18 34.86
C GLY A 163 -27.40 -24.36 34.86
N GLN A 164 -28.14 -24.55 33.76
CA GLN A 164 -29.11 -25.65 33.63
C GLN A 164 -28.48 -27.05 33.41
N LYS A 165 -27.22 -27.13 32.96
CA LYS A 165 -26.49 -28.40 32.80
C LYS A 165 -25.84 -28.94 34.09
N LYS A 166 -26.00 -28.25 35.21
CA LYS A 166 -25.43 -28.61 36.53
C LYS A 166 -26.47 -29.12 37.55
N GLN A 167 -27.73 -29.33 37.14
CA GLN A 167 -28.76 -29.99 37.96
C GLN A 167 -28.98 -31.43 37.52
#